data_AF-A0A842MY65-F1
#
_entry.id   AF-A0A842MY65-F1
#
_cell.length_a   1.000
_cell.length_b   1.000
_cell.length_c   1.000
_cell.angle_alpha   90.00
_cell.angle_beta   90.00
_cell.angle_gamma   90.00
#
_symmetry.space_group_name_H-M   'P 1'
#
loop_
_entity.id
_entity.type
_entity.pdbx_description
1 polymer ?
#
loop_
_entity_poly.entity_id
_entity_poly.type
_entity_poly.pdbx_seq_one_letter_code
_entity_poly.pdbx_strand_id
1 'polypeptide(L)' 'MFKFNTPQQVFEIGNVKVGGQPGETPTVLIASIFYEGHHIVKDPDKGEFDAKAAED' A
#
# COMPACT_ATOMS: atom_id res chain seq x y z
N MET A 1 -25.26 -1.31 -5.23
CA MET A 1 -23.81 -1.58 -5.19
C MET A 1 -23.54 -2.80 -6.06
N PHE A 2 -22.49 -2.77 -6.89
CA PHE A 2 -22.14 -3.89 -7.77
C PHE A 2 -21.85 -5.15 -6.91
N LYS A 3 -22.28 -6.33 -7.37
CA LYS A 3 -22.08 -7.60 -6.64
C LYS A 3 -21.58 -8.66 -7.62
N PHE A 4 -20.47 -9.31 -7.26
CA PHE A 4 -19.94 -10.42 -8.05
C PHE A 4 -20.74 -11.69 -7.77
N ASN A 5 -21.01 -12.47 -8.83
CA ASN A 5 -21.65 -13.79 -8.70
C ASN A 5 -20.72 -14.83 -8.09
N THR A 6 -19.41 -14.72 -8.38
CA THR A 6 -18.40 -15.60 -7.80
C THR A 6 -18.10 -15.18 -6.35
N PRO A 7 -18.05 -16.12 -5.40
CA PRO A 7 -17.59 -15.84 -4.04
C PRO A 7 -16.20 -15.19 -4.07
N GLN A 8 -16.08 -14.03 -3.43
CA GLN A 8 -14.80 -13.33 -3.30
C GLN A 8 -14.06 -13.86 -2.07
N GLN A 9 -12.74 -13.93 -2.17
CA GLN A 9 -11.89 -14.30 -1.03
C GLN A 9 -11.44 -13.02 -0.30
N VAL A 10 -11.28 -13.14 1.01
CA VAL A 10 -10.67 -12.10 1.85
C VAL A 10 -9.35 -12.66 2.37
N PHE A 11 -8.27 -11.97 2.08
CA PHE A 11 -6.93 -12.29 2.58
C PHE A 11 -6.57 -11.35 3.72
N GLU A 12 -5.83 -11.87 4.70
CA GLU A 12 -5.23 -11.10 5.77
C GLU A 12 -3.70 -11.12 5.59
N ILE A 13 -3.11 -9.95 5.34
CA ILE A 13 -1.68 -9.76 5.08
C ILE A 13 -1.17 -8.81 6.16
N GLY A 14 -0.39 -9.34 7.12
CA GLY A 14 -0.05 -8.61 8.33
C GLY A 14 -1.32 -8.26 9.11
N ASN A 15 -1.63 -6.98 9.24
CA ASN A 15 -2.84 -6.46 9.87
C ASN A 15 -3.87 -5.89 8.86
N VAL A 16 -3.66 -6.07 7.55
CA VAL A 16 -4.51 -5.52 6.49
C VAL A 16 -5.37 -6.63 5.88
N LYS A 17 -6.68 -6.37 5.76
CA LYS A 17 -7.61 -7.24 5.02
C LYS A 17 -7.86 -6.71 3.61
N VAL A 18 -7.79 -7.59 2.62
CA VAL A 18 -7.96 -7.25 1.20
C VAL A 18 -8.84 -8.28 0.49
N GLY A 19 -9.73 -7.82 -0.37
CA GLY A 19 -10.66 -8.66 -1.15
C GLY A 19 -12.11 -8.51 -0.69
N GLY A 20 -12.93 -9.55 -0.88
CA GLY A 20 -14.35 -9.52 -0.52
C GLY A 20 -15.26 -8.85 -1.55
N GLN A 21 -16.56 -8.82 -1.25
CA GLN A 21 -17.54 -8.11 -2.08
C GLN A 21 -17.36 -6.60 -1.96
N PRO A 22 -17.75 -5.80 -2.98
CA PRO A 22 -17.79 -4.35 -2.84
C PRO A 22 -18.54 -3.96 -1.57
N GLY A 23 -17.94 -3.14 -0.71
CA GLY A 23 -18.50 -2.71 0.58
C GLY A 23 -18.28 -3.64 1.77
N GLU A 24 -17.66 -4.81 1.58
CA GLU A 24 -17.29 -5.73 2.68
C GLU A 24 -16.01 -5.26 3.40
N THR A 25 -14.99 -4.85 2.64
CA THR A 25 -13.78 -4.19 3.15
C THR A 25 -13.56 -2.86 2.44
N PRO A 26 -12.91 -1.87 3.09
CA PRO A 26 -12.48 -0.67 2.40
C PRO A 26 -11.44 -0.98 1.31
N THR A 27 -11.29 -0.08 0.34
CA THR A 27 -10.25 -0.17 -0.67
C THR A 27 -8.88 -0.03 -0.03
N VAL A 28 -7.99 -0.99 -0.28
CA VAL A 28 -6.59 -0.90 0.15
C VAL A 28 -5.84 0.06 -0.77
N LEU A 29 -5.06 0.96 -0.18
CA LEU A 29 -4.16 1.87 -0.90
C LEU A 29 -2.71 1.45 -0.68
N ILE A 30 -1.89 1.50 -1.73
CA ILE A 30 -0.47 1.15 -1.69
C ILE A 30 0.32 2.38 -2.11
N ALA A 31 0.85 3.12 -1.14
CA ALA A 31 1.69 4.27 -1.40
C ALA A 31 3.11 3.81 -1.76
N SER A 32 3.73 4.46 -2.75
CA SER A 32 5.12 4.22 -3.12
C SER A 32 6.03 5.16 -2.36
N ILE A 33 7.14 4.64 -1.85
CA ILE A 33 8.21 5.40 -1.19
C ILE A 33 9.57 4.97 -1.79
N PHE A 34 10.56 5.86 -1.77
CA PHE A 34 11.89 5.67 -2.38
C PHE A 34 11.91 5.43 -3.90
N TYR A 35 10.93 5.94 -4.63
CA TYR A 35 10.94 5.91 -6.10
C TYR A 35 12.01 6.86 -6.68
N GLU A 36 12.32 6.71 -7.96
CA GLU A 36 13.32 7.55 -8.65
C GLU A 36 12.94 9.04 -8.57
N GLY A 37 13.88 9.88 -8.14
CA GLY A 37 13.63 11.32 -7.94
C GLY A 37 12.80 11.66 -6.70
N HIS A 38 12.54 10.71 -5.82
CA HIS A 38 11.87 11.01 -4.56
C HIS A 38 12.76 11.89 -3.68
N HIS A 39 12.31 13.11 -3.40
CA HIS A 39 13.10 14.17 -2.76
C HIS A 39 13.69 13.84 -1.38
N ILE A 40 13.13 12.85 -0.65
CA ILE A 40 13.70 12.40 0.63
C ILE A 40 14.93 11.51 0.45
N VAL A 41 15.15 10.95 -0.75
CA VAL A 41 16.30 10.10 -1.08
C VAL A 41 17.47 10.98 -1.48
N LYS A 42 18.59 10.86 -0.77
CA LYS A 42 19.82 11.65 -0.98
C LYS A 42 20.81 10.91 -1.87
N ASP A 43 20.98 9.61 -1.63
CA ASP A 43 21.85 8.73 -2.40
C ASP A 43 21.14 7.36 -2.60
N PRO A 44 20.57 7.11 -3.79
CA PRO A 44 19.88 5.85 -4.08
C PRO A 44 20.80 4.62 -4.05
N ASP A 45 22.07 4.76 -4.44
CA ASP A 45 23.02 3.64 -4.52
C ASP A 45 23.48 3.21 -3.13
N LYS A 46 23.60 4.16 -2.20
CA LYS A 46 23.89 3.88 -0.78
C LYS A 46 22.66 3.66 0.09
N GLY A 47 21.46 3.95 -0.43
CA GLY A 47 20.22 3.90 0.34
C GLY A 47 20.15 5.00 1.41
N GLU A 48 20.78 6.15 1.19
CA GLU A 48 20.71 7.28 2.13
C GLU A 48 19.45 8.12 1.84
N PHE A 49 18.59 8.28 2.84
CA PHE A 49 17.38 9.10 2.77
C PHE A 49 17.11 9.80 4.11
N ASP A 50 16.19 10.76 4.10
CA ASP A 50 15.69 11.39 5.32
C ASP A 50 14.71 10.44 6.03
N ALA A 51 15.19 9.77 7.09
CA ALA A 51 14.40 8.82 7.86
C ALA A 51 13.21 9.48 8.55
N LYS A 52 13.36 10.72 9.03
CA LYS A 52 12.27 11.44 9.68
C LYS A 52 11.16 11.75 8.68
N ALA A 53 11.53 12.23 7.49
CA ALA A 53 10.56 12.50 6.42
C ALA A 53 9.89 11.24 5.84
N ALA A 54 10.44 10.04 6.08
CA ALA A 54 9.83 8.77 5.71
C ALA A 54 8.85 8.23 6.77
N GLU A 55 9.04 8.61 8.03
CA GLU A 55 8.21 8.21 9.18
C GLU A 55 7.01 9.16 9.40
N ASP A 56 7.18 10.45 9.06
CA ASP A 56 6.15 11.50 9.10
C ASP A 56 5.01 11.26 8.07
#